data_AF-A0A349WCQ1-F1
#
_entry.id   AF-A0A349WCQ1-F1
#
_cell.length_a   1.000
_cell.length_b   1.000
_cell.length_c   1.000
_cell.angle_alpha   90.00
_cell.angle_beta   90.00
_cell.angle_gamma   90.00
#
_symmetry.space_group_name_H-M   'P 1'
#
loop_
_entity.id
_entity.type
_entity.pdbx_description
1 polymer ?
#
loop_
_entity_poly.entity_id
_entity_poly.type
_entity_poly.pdbx_seq_one_letter_code
_entity_poly.pdbx_strand_id
1 'polypeptide(L)'
;SRIKIKSMNFMRGRTFMNKYVIIDEAQNLTPKQMKTLITRAGPGTKIICMGNLAQIDTPYLTEGSSGLTFAVDRFKGWPHSGHITLARGERSRLADFASEVL
;
A
#
# COMPACT_ATOMS: atom_id res chain seq x y z
N SER A 1 14.54 -18.15 1.87
CA SER A 1 13.61 -17.25 2.59
C SER A 1 12.22 -17.29 1.95
N ARG A 2 11.15 -17.36 2.77
CA ARG A 2 9.74 -17.28 2.32
C ARG A 2 9.28 -15.84 2.06
N ILE A 3 10.03 -14.84 2.54
CA ILE A 3 9.76 -13.41 2.37
C ILE A 3 10.83 -12.79 1.48
N LYS A 4 10.41 -11.97 0.50
CA LYS A 4 11.32 -11.25 -0.41
C LYS A 4 10.92 -9.78 -0.44
N ILE A 5 11.85 -8.91 -0.06
CA ILE A 5 11.69 -7.45 -0.15
C ILE A 5 12.21 -7.01 -1.52
N LYS A 6 11.40 -6.23 -2.25
CA LYS A 6 11.70 -5.77 -3.60
C LYS A 6 11.16 -4.36 -3.80
N SER A 7 11.87 -3.56 -4.59
CA SER A 7 11.38 -2.25 -5.03
C SER A 7 10.23 -2.40 -6.04
N MET A 8 9.44 -1.33 -6.20
CA MET A 8 8.34 -1.30 -7.18
C MET A 8 8.81 -1.65 -8.61
N ASN A 9 10.02 -1.24 -9.00
CA ASN A 9 10.58 -1.51 -10.33
C ASN A 9 10.71 -3.00 -10.62
N PHE A 10 10.93 -3.83 -9.59
CA PHE A 10 10.99 -5.29 -9.75
C PHE A 10 9.67 -5.88 -10.25
N MET A 11 8.53 -5.25 -9.93
CA MET A 11 7.19 -5.76 -10.22
C MET A 11 6.79 -5.56 -11.69
N ARG A 12 7.49 -4.67 -12.41
CA ARG A 12 7.17 -4.35 -13.81
C ARG A 12 7.38 -5.57 -14.71
N GLY A 13 6.36 -5.90 -15.51
CA GLY A 13 6.43 -7.01 -16.47
C GLY A 13 6.29 -8.42 -15.87
N ARG A 14 6.04 -8.55 -14.56
CA ARG A 14 5.89 -9.86 -13.89
C ARG A 14 4.42 -10.21 -13.66
N THR A 15 4.13 -11.47 -13.39
CA THR A 15 2.83 -11.91 -12.86
C THR A 15 3.10 -12.71 -11.59
N PHE A 16 2.36 -12.42 -10.53
CA PHE A 16 2.48 -13.10 -9.26
C PHE A 16 1.41 -14.18 -9.17
N MET A 17 1.83 -15.43 -8.98
CA MET A 17 0.95 -16.60 -8.86
C MET A 17 1.10 -17.19 -7.45
N ASN A 18 -0.02 -17.45 -6.78
CA ASN A 18 -0.03 -18.05 -5.44
C ASN A 18 0.87 -17.28 -4.43
N LYS A 19 0.73 -15.95 -4.38
CA LYS A 19 1.50 -15.07 -3.48
C LYS A 19 0.62 -14.16 -2.64
N TYR A 20 1.16 -13.75 -1.50
CA TYR A 20 0.72 -12.54 -0.80
C TYR A 20 1.69 -11.42 -1.17
N VAL A 21 1.16 -10.32 -1.68
CA VAL A 21 1.94 -9.12 -2.00
C VAL A 21 1.50 -8.03 -1.05
N ILE A 22 2.44 -7.52 -0.25
CA ILE A 22 2.21 -6.39 0.65
C ILE A 22 2.85 -5.17 0.02
N ILE A 23 2.05 -4.13 -0.20
CA ILE A 23 2.49 -2.82 -0.69
C ILE A 23 2.39 -1.89 0.51
N ASP A 24 3.54 -1.59 1.09
CA ASP A 24 3.67 -0.64 2.18
C ASP A 24 3.85 0.78 1.63
N GLU A 25 3.51 1.79 2.44
CA GLU A 25 3.55 3.21 2.05
C GLU A 25 2.78 3.52 0.75
N ALA A 26 1.64 2.85 0.57
CA ALA A 26 0.86 2.90 -0.66
C ALA A 26 0.28 4.30 -0.98
N GLN A 27 0.20 5.20 0.01
CA GLN A 27 -0.19 6.60 -0.19
C GLN A 27 0.77 7.35 -1.12
N ASN A 28 2.03 6.91 -1.20
CA ASN A 28 3.06 7.52 -2.03
C ASN A 28 3.03 7.04 -3.49
N LEU A 29 2.10 6.14 -3.84
CA LEU A 29 1.92 5.70 -5.21
C LEU A 29 0.96 6.63 -5.96
N THR A 30 1.19 6.83 -7.25
CA THR A 30 0.17 7.41 -8.15
C THR A 30 -0.91 6.36 -8.49
N PRO A 31 -2.11 6.77 -8.92
CA PRO A 31 -3.15 5.85 -9.40
C PRO A 31 -2.66 4.92 -10.53
N LYS A 32 -1.81 5.45 -11.41
CA LYS A 32 -1.20 4.67 -12.50
C LYS A 32 -0.26 3.58 -11.99
N GLN A 33 0.58 3.90 -11.00
CA GLN A 33 1.47 2.92 -10.37
C GLN A 33 0.66 1.86 -9.63
N MET A 34 -0.34 2.27 -8.83
CA MET A 34 -1.23 1.35 -8.12
C MET A 34 -1.91 0.37 -9.09
N LYS A 35 -2.53 0.86 -10.17
CA LYS A 35 -3.12 0.02 -11.22
C LYS A 35 -2.11 -0.95 -11.84
N THR A 36 -0.89 -0.46 -12.09
CA THR A 36 0.19 -1.28 -12.67
C THR A 36 0.60 -2.42 -11.75
N LEU A 37 0.55 -2.23 -10.43
CA LEU A 37 0.87 -3.28 -9.45
C LEU A 37 -0.29 -4.26 -9.28
N ILE A 38 -1.52 -3.75 -9.13
CA ILE A 38 -2.69 -4.61 -8.88
C ILE A 38 -2.94 -5.59 -10.03
N THR A 39 -2.79 -5.11 -11.27
CA THR A 39 -2.98 -5.94 -12.48
C THR A 39 -1.92 -7.04 -12.67
N ARG A 40 -0.94 -7.15 -11.76
CA ARG A 40 0.08 -8.21 -11.76
C ARG A 40 -0.32 -9.41 -10.92
N ALA A 41 -1.41 -9.33 -10.14
CA ALA A 41 -1.97 -10.46 -9.43
C ALA A 41 -2.58 -11.46 -10.40
N GLY A 42 -1.95 -12.63 -10.53
CA GLY A 42 -2.53 -13.79 -11.17
C GLY A 42 -3.28 -14.68 -10.17
N PRO A 43 -3.79 -15.84 -10.63
CA PRO A 43 -4.49 -16.80 -9.80
C PRO A 43 -3.81 -17.11 -8.46
N GLY A 44 -4.62 -17.18 -7.41
CA GLY A 44 -4.20 -17.47 -6.04
C GLY A 44 -3.40 -16.34 -5.36
N THR A 45 -3.25 -15.17 -5.98
CA THR A 45 -2.57 -14.02 -5.38
C THR A 45 -3.54 -13.08 -4.65
N LYS A 46 -3.11 -12.60 -3.49
CA LYS A 46 -3.78 -11.53 -2.74
C LYS A 46 -2.83 -10.34 -2.60
N ILE A 47 -3.36 -9.13 -2.75
CA ILE A 47 -2.63 -7.88 -2.56
C ILE A 47 -3.19 -7.19 -1.32
N ILE A 48 -2.28 -6.73 -0.46
CA ILE A 48 -2.58 -5.93 0.73
C ILE A 48 -1.87 -4.60 0.56
N CYS A 49 -2.62 -3.52 0.48
CA CYS A 49 -2.08 -2.17 0.46
C CYS A 49 -2.20 -1.57 1.86
N MET A 50 -1.10 -1.03 2.38
CA MET A 50 -1.03 -0.35 3.67
C MET A 50 -0.48 1.06 3.46
N GLY A 51 -0.88 2.00 4.29
CA GLY A 51 -0.40 3.37 4.21
C GLY A 51 -1.22 4.34 5.06
N ASN A 52 -0.70 5.55 5.20
CA ASN A 52 -1.32 6.63 5.95
C ASN A 52 -1.44 7.88 5.07
N LEU A 53 -2.66 8.29 4.74
CA LEU A 53 -2.90 9.45 3.87
C LEU A 53 -2.39 10.77 4.46
N ALA A 54 -2.25 10.87 5.80
CA ALA A 54 -1.67 12.04 6.45
C ALA A 54 -0.14 12.13 6.34
N GLN A 55 0.52 11.10 5.79
CA GLN A 55 1.99 10.99 5.63
C GLN A 55 2.34 10.78 4.15
N ILE A 56 1.83 11.64 3.29
CA ILE A 56 2.24 11.68 1.88
C ILE A 56 3.57 12.45 1.79
N ASP A 57 4.59 11.79 1.25
CA ASP A 57 5.96 12.31 1.23
C ASP A 57 6.23 13.28 0.08
N THR A 58 5.36 13.29 -0.94
CA THR A 58 5.60 14.04 -2.18
C THR A 58 4.56 15.15 -2.38
N PRO A 59 4.99 16.38 -2.75
CA PRO A 59 4.07 17.49 -2.98
C PRO A 59 3.19 17.30 -4.23
N TYR A 60 3.50 16.30 -5.07
CA TYR A 60 2.75 16.01 -6.30
C TYR A 60 1.58 15.05 -6.06
N LEU A 61 1.44 14.52 -4.85
CA LEU A 61 0.31 13.70 -4.44
C LEU A 61 -0.44 14.39 -3.31
N THR A 62 -1.74 14.15 -3.29
CA THR A 62 -2.66 14.60 -2.27
C THR A 62 -3.49 13.41 -1.82
N GLU A 63 -4.20 13.55 -0.69
CA GLU A 63 -5.09 12.50 -0.22
C GLU A 63 -6.09 12.05 -1.29
N GLY A 64 -6.65 12.99 -2.05
CA GLY A 64 -7.58 12.69 -3.15
C GLY A 64 -6.95 12.14 -4.43
N SER A 65 -5.64 12.30 -4.61
CA SER A 65 -4.90 11.85 -5.80
C SER A 65 -3.95 10.69 -5.56
N SER A 66 -3.84 10.19 -4.32
CA SER A 66 -3.02 9.03 -3.99
C SER A 66 -3.54 7.74 -4.62
N GLY A 67 -2.62 6.82 -4.88
CA GLY A 67 -2.90 5.48 -5.38
C GLY A 67 -3.69 4.65 -4.35
N LEU A 68 -3.47 4.88 -3.05
CA LEU A 68 -4.22 4.22 -1.99
C LEU A 68 -5.70 4.64 -2.01
N THR A 69 -5.98 5.94 -2.03
CA THR A 69 -7.36 6.46 -2.13
C THR A 69 -8.03 5.99 -3.41
N PHE A 70 -7.31 6.02 -4.53
CA PHE A 70 -7.80 5.51 -5.80
C PHE A 70 -8.18 4.03 -5.73
N ALA A 71 -7.35 3.18 -5.10
CA ALA A 71 -7.66 1.76 -4.94
C ALA A 71 -8.91 1.57 -4.06
N VAL A 72 -8.94 2.18 -2.87
CA VAL A 72 -10.08 2.07 -1.96
C VAL A 72 -11.37 2.47 -2.68
N ASP A 73 -11.37 3.62 -3.37
CA ASP A 73 -12.54 4.12 -4.09
C ASP A 73 -13.01 3.19 -5.22
N ARG A 74 -12.09 2.69 -6.06
CA ARG A 74 -12.46 1.84 -7.20
C ARG A 74 -12.84 0.41 -6.84
N PHE A 75 -12.40 -0.06 -5.69
CA PHE A 75 -12.78 -1.37 -5.18
C PHE A 75 -14.00 -1.31 -4.26
N LYS A 76 -14.58 -0.13 -3.99
CA LYS A 76 -15.88 -0.01 -3.29
C LYS A 76 -16.93 -0.88 -3.98
N GLY A 77 -17.55 -1.77 -3.21
CA GLY A 77 -18.60 -2.67 -3.70
C GLY A 77 -18.11 -3.91 -4.42
N TRP A 78 -16.79 -4.11 -4.63
CA TRP A 78 -16.29 -5.39 -5.12
C TRP A 78 -16.36 -6.43 -3.99
N PRO A 79 -17.10 -7.55 -4.14
CA PRO A 79 -17.33 -8.51 -3.05
C PRO A 79 -16.08 -9.20 -2.49
N HIS A 80 -14.96 -9.10 -3.20
CA HIS A 80 -13.68 -9.70 -2.81
C HIS A 80 -12.67 -8.66 -2.31
N SER A 81 -13.09 -7.41 -2.13
CA SER A 81 -12.30 -6.39 -1.44
C SER A 81 -12.66 -6.33 0.05
N GLY A 82 -11.70 -5.85 0.84
CA GLY A 82 -11.94 -5.42 2.21
C GLY A 82 -11.13 -4.16 2.46
N HIS A 83 -11.69 -3.23 3.24
CA HIS A 83 -11.00 -2.03 3.69
C HIS A 83 -11.12 -1.95 5.21
N ILE A 84 -10.00 -1.75 5.89
CA ILE A 84 -9.92 -1.64 7.34
C ILE A 84 -9.21 -0.34 7.64
N THR A 85 -9.85 0.51 8.44
CA THR A 85 -9.23 1.70 9.00
C THR A 85 -8.74 1.36 10.40
N LEU A 86 -7.43 1.44 10.62
CA LEU A 86 -6.85 1.29 11.95
C LEU A 86 -6.95 2.63 12.67
N ALA A 87 -7.67 2.66 13.80
CA ALA A 87 -7.93 3.90 14.54
C ALA A 87 -6.69 4.45 15.27
N ARG A 88 -5.72 3.58 15.58
CA ARG A 88 -4.51 3.94 16.32
C ARG A 88 -3.32 3.14 15.80
N GLY A 89 -2.19 3.84 15.65
CA GLY A 89 -0.89 3.20 15.45
C GLY A 89 -0.23 2.92 16.80
N GLU A 90 0.24 1.70 17.00
CA GLU A 90 1.08 1.37 18.14
C GLU A 90 2.54 1.68 17.79
N ARG A 91 3.24 2.32 18.73
CA ARG A 91 4.64 2.71 18.57
C ARG A 91 5.47 1.98 19.63
N SER A 92 6.74 1.75 19.31
CA SER A 92 7.67 1.23 20.31
C SER A 92 8.01 2.33 21.31
N ARG A 93 8.44 1.93 22.52
CA ARG A 93 8.94 2.87 23.54
C ARG A 93 10.01 3.84 23.00
N LEU A 94 10.83 3.38 22.05
CA LEU A 94 11.84 4.21 21.39
C LEU A 94 11.22 5.27 20.48
N ALA A 95 10.22 4.89 19.67
CA ALA A 95 9.56 5.81 18.75
C ALA A 95 8.71 6.85 19.48
N ASP A 96 8.08 6.47 20.61
CA ASP A 96 7.36 7.40 21.47
C ASP A 96 8.31 8.42 22.08
N PHE A 97 9.39 7.97 22.72
CA PHE A 97 10.41 8.87 23.27
C PHE A 97 11.00 9.80 22.19
N ALA A 98 11.32 9.27 21.01
CA ALA A 98 11.84 10.07 19.91
C ALA A 98 10.87 11.18 19.44
N SER A 99 9.55 10.93 19.50
CA SER A 99 8.54 11.92 19.10
C SER A 99 8.43 13.10 20.08
N GLU A 100 8.92 12.94 21.31
CA GLU A 100 8.90 13.99 22.34
C GLU A 100 10.17 14.84 22.32
N VAL A 101 11.31 14.26 21.93
CA VAL A 101 12.63 14.89 22.07
C VAL A 101 13.23 15.40 20.76
N LEU A 102 12.71 14.99 19.60
CA LEU A 102 13.10 15.46 18.27
C LEU A 102 11.99 16.31 17.64
#